data_AF-A0AAD1X6K4-F1
#
_entry.id   AF-A0AAD1X6K4-F1
#
_cell.length_a   1.000
_cell.length_b   1.000
_cell.length_c   1.000
_cell.angle_alpha   90.00
_cell.angle_beta   90.00
_cell.angle_gamma   90.00
#
_symmetry.space_group_name_H-M   'P 1'
#
loop_
_entity.id
_entity.type
_entity.pdbx_description
1 polymer ?
#
loop_
_entity_poly.entity_id
_entity_poly.type
_entity_poly.pdbx_seq_one_letter_code
_entity_poly.pdbx_strand_id
1 'polypeptide(L)'
;MAKDEKYYNFKIRIDSPRTIQAMENLGIEKEDFIIKTKDNFREEGRTEEVVNLRYNYYVKRYNVTIKSLLEERKKLVKRSQYNYDRPRTSVYNTPTNMNSRKPCDKLQSLKTLKSQNTLKPPSSPQKNVPSSPSKPMHQNLSVPRMQEPGLEQSPADKQYSKILRNFSKEQKVNDQRIKECLVIENRRKILAKKEKKDKQTILQYKLEKKHEREMMIKHRKAKLDRVRMHKSTIQSKQDKKRRAIEKEFKTKSRHQFSSTGMFHKEQGKQKDKLSTLANSRIRPFTGSSQKMRRSTNSEIRAETDIDLQLGRIEARIERASMNHLRSMNKVAKTQKSNNEQVERINHNFKKESKQKEEENLQAFVKRYHDKHKKVKGVIEDSKLHKLNQKTKEDQVYKKFLENLALEKRYNEKRRKELLKNYHKKVNKAEYRKKEIHQQIIARKKELEQIRMENRIENHKREERKMMLKKLTVIEKDVLRDTSKPFLQTDKINKDLLNIKHKNRHRVSSTISKVQTAEPMKRDKIKKIVKKVAPELQVEEFVDDDKEEKKEEDNE
;
A
#
# COMPACT_ATOMS: atom_id res chain seq x y z
N MET A 1 -33.21 19.67 14.14
CA MET A 1 -31.90 20.33 14.30
C MET A 1 -30.84 19.51 13.58
N ALA A 2 -30.46 19.96 12.37
CA ALA A 2 -29.56 19.25 11.48
C ALA A 2 -28.13 19.29 12.03
N LYS A 3 -27.47 18.13 12.07
CA LYS A 3 -26.06 18.00 12.49
C LYS A 3 -25.17 18.61 11.42
N ASP A 4 -24.33 19.55 11.84
CA ASP A 4 -23.33 20.25 11.01
C ASP A 4 -22.54 19.29 10.11
N GLU A 5 -22.83 19.34 8.81
CA GLU A 5 -22.00 18.76 7.77
C GLU A 5 -20.67 19.52 7.75
N LYS A 6 -19.64 18.94 8.38
CA LYS A 6 -18.25 19.40 8.29
C LYS A 6 -17.73 19.23 6.86
N TYR A 7 -18.10 20.13 5.96
CA TYR A 7 -17.43 20.25 4.68
C TYR A 7 -16.01 20.78 4.90
N TYR A 8 -15.06 20.00 4.40
CA TYR A 8 -13.65 20.16 4.66
C TYR A 8 -13.16 21.52 4.17
N ASN A 9 -12.74 22.36 5.12
CA ASN A 9 -12.08 23.62 4.86
C ASN A 9 -10.63 23.36 4.38
N PHE A 10 -10.49 22.83 3.16
CA PHE A 10 -9.20 22.68 2.50
C PHE A 10 -8.70 24.07 2.12
N LYS A 11 -7.87 24.69 2.98
CA LYS A 11 -7.17 25.94 2.65
C LYS A 11 -6.11 25.68 1.57
N ILE A 12 -6.54 25.54 0.33
CA ILE A 12 -5.66 25.53 -0.84
C ILE A 12 -5.35 26.99 -1.18
N ARG A 13 -4.07 27.34 -1.22
CA ARG A 13 -3.64 28.63 -1.74
C ARG A 13 -3.73 28.55 -3.26
N ILE A 14 -4.79 29.12 -3.82
CA ILE A 14 -5.07 29.14 -5.28
C ILE A 14 -3.93 29.87 -6.00
N ASP A 15 -3.46 30.99 -5.44
CA ASP A 15 -2.38 31.79 -6.05
C ASP A 15 -0.97 31.22 -5.82
N SER A 16 -0.84 29.98 -5.33
CA SER A 16 0.47 29.33 -5.27
C SER A 16 0.90 28.91 -6.68
N PRO A 17 2.15 29.17 -7.12
CA PRO A 17 2.61 28.79 -8.46
C PRO A 17 2.42 27.30 -8.78
N ARG A 18 2.56 26.44 -7.77
CA ARG A 18 2.36 24.99 -7.91
C ARG A 18 0.89 24.58 -7.98
N THR A 19 0.00 25.40 -7.45
CA THR A 19 -1.45 25.19 -7.57
C THR A 19 -1.90 25.64 -8.96
N ILE A 20 -1.46 26.81 -9.42
CA ILE A 20 -1.73 27.33 -10.77
C ILE A 20 -1.30 26.31 -11.83
N GLN A 21 -0.06 25.83 -11.76
CA GLN A 21 0.44 24.81 -12.69
C GLN A 21 -0.32 23.48 -12.61
N ALA A 22 -0.82 23.11 -11.44
CA ALA A 22 -1.64 21.91 -11.29
C ALA A 22 -3.05 22.09 -11.88
N MET A 23 -3.60 23.30 -11.82
CA MET A 23 -4.87 23.67 -12.44
C MET A 23 -4.75 23.69 -13.96
N GLU A 24 -3.69 24.31 -14.49
CA GLU A 24 -3.36 24.29 -15.93
C GLU A 24 -3.25 22.87 -16.47
N ASN A 25 -2.50 21.98 -15.78
CA ASN A 25 -2.36 20.58 -16.17
C ASN A 25 -3.69 19.80 -16.20
N LEU A 26 -4.66 20.22 -15.38
CA LEU A 26 -5.96 19.56 -15.26
C LEU A 26 -7.04 20.25 -16.10
N GLY A 27 -6.74 21.38 -16.75
CA GLY A 27 -7.72 22.19 -17.48
C GLY A 27 -8.82 22.75 -16.57
N ILE A 28 -8.49 23.11 -15.31
CA ILE A 28 -9.46 23.67 -14.36
C ILE A 28 -9.30 25.18 -14.29
N GLU A 29 -10.40 25.90 -14.50
CA GLU A 29 -10.46 27.36 -14.40
C GLU A 29 -10.44 27.85 -12.95
N LYS A 30 -10.08 29.12 -12.73
CA LYS A 30 -9.99 29.68 -11.36
C LYS A 30 -11.37 29.86 -10.74
N GLU A 31 -12.34 30.16 -11.59
CA GLU A 31 -13.74 30.43 -11.31
C GLU A 31 -14.43 29.21 -10.70
N ASP A 32 -14.04 28.00 -11.12
CA ASP A 32 -14.54 26.73 -10.59
C ASP A 32 -14.20 26.50 -9.11
N PHE A 33 -13.23 27.24 -8.57
CA PHE A 33 -12.84 27.16 -7.15
C PHE A 33 -13.60 28.12 -6.23
N ILE A 34 -14.43 29.01 -6.78
CA ILE A 34 -15.32 29.87 -6.00
C ILE A 34 -16.39 28.98 -5.35
N ILE A 35 -16.38 28.94 -4.01
CA ILE A 35 -17.33 28.12 -3.24
C ILE A 35 -18.72 28.73 -3.39
N LYS A 36 -19.62 28.00 -4.04
CA LYS A 36 -21.04 28.33 -4.13
C LYS A 36 -21.75 27.87 -2.86
N THR A 37 -22.54 28.75 -2.25
CA THR A 37 -23.42 28.39 -1.13
C THR A 37 -24.69 27.72 -1.66
N LYS A 38 -25.48 27.14 -0.76
CA LYS A 38 -26.76 26.52 -1.12
C LYS A 38 -27.71 27.52 -1.78
N ASP A 39 -27.67 28.79 -1.37
CA ASP A 39 -28.50 29.86 -1.91
C ASP A 39 -28.23 30.14 -3.39
N ASN A 40 -27.00 29.90 -3.87
CA ASN A 40 -26.67 30.02 -5.29
C ASN A 40 -27.41 29.01 -6.19
N PHE A 41 -28.04 27.99 -5.60
CA PHE A 41 -28.84 26.98 -6.31
C PHE A 41 -30.34 27.19 -6.15
N ARG A 42 -30.76 28.24 -5.43
CA ARG A 42 -32.16 28.60 -5.24
C ARG A 42 -32.63 29.44 -6.42
N GLU A 43 -33.18 28.77 -7.44
CA GLU A 43 -33.91 29.43 -8.55
C GLU A 43 -35.37 29.63 -8.12
N GLU A 44 -36.00 30.73 -8.58
CA GLU A 44 -37.43 30.99 -8.34
C GLU A 44 -38.29 29.81 -8.82
N GLY A 45 -39.25 29.40 -7.99
CA GLY A 45 -40.18 28.30 -8.29
C GLY A 45 -39.63 26.88 -8.08
N ARG A 46 -38.38 26.69 -7.61
CA ARG A 46 -37.84 25.36 -7.27
C ARG A 46 -38.19 24.94 -5.83
N THR A 47 -38.50 23.66 -5.65
CA THR A 47 -38.68 23.08 -4.31
C THR A 47 -37.35 22.91 -3.58
N GLU A 48 -37.39 23.01 -2.25
CA GLU A 48 -36.21 22.91 -1.36
C GLU A 48 -35.45 21.58 -1.54
N GLU A 49 -36.16 20.49 -1.88
CA GLU A 49 -35.57 19.17 -2.17
C GLU A 49 -34.68 19.18 -3.42
N VAL A 50 -35.11 19.87 -4.49
CA VAL A 50 -34.33 20.00 -5.72
C VAL A 50 -33.09 20.87 -5.50
N VAL A 51 -33.21 21.95 -4.70
CA VAL A 51 -32.08 22.79 -4.29
C VAL A 51 -31.06 21.97 -3.49
N ASN A 52 -31.52 21.15 -2.55
CA ASN A 52 -30.66 20.23 -1.78
C ASN A 52 -29.94 19.22 -2.68
N LEU A 53 -30.63 18.59 -3.62
CA LEU A 53 -30.04 17.63 -4.56
C LEU A 53 -28.95 18.27 -5.42
N ARG A 54 -29.22 19.46 -5.98
CA ARG A 54 -28.26 20.22 -6.79
C ARG A 54 -27.04 20.65 -6.00
N TYR A 55 -27.23 21.16 -4.77
CA TYR A 55 -26.15 21.52 -3.88
C TYR A 55 -25.29 20.30 -3.52
N ASN A 56 -25.91 19.18 -3.16
CA ASN A 56 -25.20 17.94 -2.83
C ASN A 56 -24.40 17.40 -4.02
N TYR A 57 -24.95 17.47 -5.23
CA TYR A 57 -24.24 17.10 -6.45
C TYR A 57 -23.02 18.01 -6.70
N TYR A 58 -23.20 19.34 -6.58
CA TYR A 58 -22.12 20.31 -6.67
C TYR A 58 -21.01 20.00 -5.66
N VAL A 59 -21.35 19.79 -4.38
CA VAL A 59 -20.36 19.51 -3.33
C VAL A 59 -19.60 18.21 -3.59
N LYS A 60 -20.28 17.15 -4.06
CA LYS A 60 -19.61 15.90 -4.46
C LYS A 60 -18.61 16.15 -5.60
N ARG A 61 -19.02 16.85 -6.65
CA ARG A 61 -18.15 17.17 -7.80
C ARG A 61 -16.97 18.05 -7.37
N TYR A 62 -17.22 19.10 -6.59
CA TYR A 62 -16.21 20.01 -6.06
C TYR A 62 -15.14 19.28 -5.24
N ASN A 63 -15.55 18.33 -4.38
CA ASN A 63 -14.62 17.51 -3.61
C ASN A 63 -13.75 16.60 -4.48
N VAL A 64 -14.28 16.08 -5.59
CA VAL A 64 -13.51 15.28 -6.56
C VAL A 64 -12.46 16.15 -7.23
N THR A 65 -12.85 17.35 -7.68
CA THR A 65 -11.94 18.34 -8.29
C THR A 65 -10.82 18.78 -7.33
N ILE A 66 -11.14 19.00 -6.06
CA ILE A 66 -10.12 19.31 -5.03
C ILE A 66 -9.12 18.17 -4.87
N LYS A 67 -9.60 16.91 -4.86
CA LYS A 67 -8.72 15.75 -4.69
C LYS A 67 -7.77 15.59 -5.87
N SER A 68 -8.27 15.71 -7.10
CA SER A 68 -7.43 15.63 -8.30
C SER A 68 -6.37 16.73 -8.32
N LEU A 69 -6.75 17.97 -7.97
CA LEU A 69 -5.82 19.08 -7.87
C LEU A 69 -4.71 18.83 -6.85
N LEU A 70 -5.05 18.32 -5.66
CA LEU A 70 -4.07 18.00 -4.62
C LEU A 70 -3.13 16.88 -5.03
N GLU A 71 -3.62 15.89 -5.78
CA GLU A 71 -2.79 14.81 -6.32
C GLU A 71 -1.81 15.32 -7.38
N GLU A 72 -2.27 16.15 -8.31
CA GLU A 72 -1.43 16.73 -9.36
C GLU A 72 -0.36 17.65 -8.77
N ARG A 73 -0.74 18.49 -7.80
CA ARG A 73 0.22 19.30 -7.02
C ARG A 73 1.27 18.44 -6.33
N LYS A 74 0.89 17.29 -5.76
CA LYS A 74 1.87 16.33 -5.17
C LYS A 74 2.80 15.74 -6.22
N LYS A 75 2.32 15.45 -7.44
CA LYS A 75 3.17 14.98 -8.55
C LYS A 75 4.20 16.05 -8.94
N LEU A 76 3.78 17.31 -9.06
CA LEU A 76 4.70 18.42 -9.34
C LEU A 76 5.78 18.57 -8.26
N VAL A 77 5.42 18.47 -6.98
CA VAL A 77 6.40 18.50 -5.87
C VAL A 77 7.39 17.34 -6.00
N LYS A 78 6.92 16.12 -6.26
CA LYS A 78 7.80 14.95 -6.43
C LYS A 78 8.72 15.09 -7.65
N ARG A 79 8.22 15.58 -8.79
CA ARG A 79 9.04 15.84 -9.99
C ARG A 79 10.14 16.86 -9.70
N SER A 80 9.81 17.94 -8.99
CA SER A 80 10.82 18.94 -8.61
C SER A 80 11.92 18.34 -7.73
N GLN A 81 11.57 17.50 -6.75
CA GLN A 81 12.55 16.81 -5.90
C GLN A 81 13.44 15.86 -6.71
N TYR A 82 12.85 15.10 -7.64
CA TYR A 82 13.60 14.16 -8.49
C TYR A 82 14.60 14.86 -9.42
N ASN A 83 14.29 16.08 -9.87
CA ASN A 83 15.19 16.89 -10.70
C ASN A 83 16.35 17.50 -9.91
N TYR A 84 16.21 17.75 -8.60
CA TYR A 84 17.30 18.20 -7.74
C TYR A 84 18.21 17.04 -7.28
N ASP A 85 17.65 15.85 -7.10
CA ASP A 85 18.38 14.66 -6.64
C ASP A 85 19.03 13.86 -7.79
N ARG A 86 18.82 14.25 -9.06
CA ARG A 86 19.55 13.67 -10.19
C ARG A 86 20.98 14.24 -10.13
N PRO A 87 22.03 13.42 -9.83
CA PRO A 87 23.39 13.90 -9.90
C PRO A 87 23.60 14.47 -11.30
N ARG A 88 24.06 15.73 -11.39
CA ARG A 88 24.60 16.29 -12.64
C ARG A 88 25.69 15.33 -13.10
N THR A 89 25.33 14.38 -13.95
CA THR A 89 26.30 13.62 -14.72
C THR A 89 26.94 14.63 -15.66
N SER A 90 28.00 15.25 -15.15
CA SER A 90 29.22 15.59 -15.87
C SER A 90 29.06 15.58 -17.39
N VAL A 91 29.00 16.78 -17.96
CA VAL A 91 29.09 17.09 -19.40
C VAL A 91 30.52 16.81 -19.89
N TYR A 92 31.02 15.60 -19.66
CA TYR A 92 32.23 15.08 -20.25
C TYR A 92 31.87 13.73 -20.87
N ASN A 93 32.10 13.62 -22.18
CA ASN A 93 31.85 12.48 -23.08
C ASN A 93 30.56 12.55 -23.91
N THR A 94 30.45 13.59 -24.73
CA THR A 94 29.97 13.40 -26.11
C THR A 94 31.19 13.17 -27.01
N PRO A 95 31.33 12.01 -27.69
CA PRO A 95 32.33 11.84 -28.72
C PRO A 95 31.90 12.68 -29.93
N THR A 96 32.60 13.78 -30.14
CA THR A 96 32.49 14.60 -31.34
C THR A 96 32.92 13.77 -32.53
N ASN A 97 31.95 13.40 -33.37
CA ASN A 97 32.16 12.78 -34.67
C ASN A 97 32.80 13.85 -35.60
N MET A 98 34.13 13.84 -35.67
CA MET A 98 34.94 14.69 -36.54
C MET A 98 34.98 14.07 -37.94
N ASN A 99 34.20 14.60 -38.87
CA ASN A 99 34.42 14.38 -40.30
C ASN A 99 33.82 15.53 -41.13
N SER A 100 34.55 16.64 -41.27
CA SER A 100 34.68 17.39 -42.52
C SER A 100 35.71 18.52 -42.42
N ARG A 101 36.78 18.32 -43.21
CA ARG A 101 37.73 19.27 -43.82
C ARG A 101 37.15 20.70 -43.95
N LYS A 102 37.89 21.78 -43.68
CA LYS A 102 39.11 22.26 -44.37
C LYS A 102 39.86 23.34 -43.54
N PRO A 103 41.15 23.59 -43.82
CA PRO A 103 42.02 24.47 -43.05
C PRO A 103 41.98 25.91 -43.56
N CYS A 104 42.18 26.88 -42.67
CA CYS A 104 42.61 28.22 -43.04
C CYS A 104 43.70 28.68 -42.06
N ASP A 105 44.92 28.67 -42.57
CA ASP A 105 46.06 29.36 -42.00
C ASP A 105 45.79 30.87 -41.96
N LYS A 106 46.08 31.52 -40.82
CA LYS A 106 46.93 32.72 -40.77
C LYS A 106 47.08 33.28 -39.34
N LEU A 107 48.35 33.58 -39.03
CA LEU A 107 48.87 34.54 -38.04
C LEU A 107 48.90 34.02 -36.59
N GLN A 108 50.01 33.49 -36.08
CA GLN A 108 51.29 34.16 -35.70
C GLN A 108 51.14 35.32 -34.70
N SER A 109 52.09 35.32 -33.73
CA SER A 109 52.27 36.22 -32.56
C SER A 109 51.36 35.84 -31.36
N LEU A 110 51.80 35.58 -30.13
CA LEU A 110 53.02 35.90 -29.41
C LEU A 110 53.45 34.74 -28.50
N LYS A 111 54.70 34.31 -28.64
CA LYS A 111 55.48 33.71 -27.55
C LYS A 111 56.11 34.87 -26.77
N THR A 112 56.06 34.83 -25.44
CA THR A 112 57.18 34.98 -24.48
C THR A 112 56.72 35.54 -23.13
N LEU A 113 57.08 34.80 -22.06
CA LEU A 113 57.61 35.23 -20.76
C LEU A 113 57.33 34.08 -19.76
N LYS A 114 58.29 33.18 -19.51
CA LYS A 114 59.30 33.29 -18.42
C LYS A 114 58.60 33.68 -17.10
N SER A 115 58.36 32.76 -16.16
CA SER A 115 59.30 32.00 -15.32
C SER A 115 59.20 32.50 -13.89
N GLN A 116 59.06 31.55 -12.95
CA GLN A 116 59.44 31.65 -11.53
C GLN A 116 58.61 32.60 -10.63
N ASN A 117 57.90 32.01 -9.67
CA ASN A 117 58.25 32.21 -8.26
C ASN A 117 57.52 31.23 -7.33
N THR A 118 58.34 30.34 -6.78
CA THR A 118 58.20 29.72 -5.47
C THR A 118 57.93 30.77 -4.39
N LEU A 119 57.15 30.45 -3.35
CA LEU A 119 57.61 30.49 -1.95
C LEU A 119 56.49 30.16 -0.97
N LYS A 120 56.81 29.19 -0.10
CA LYS A 120 56.12 28.85 1.15
C LYS A 120 56.02 30.08 2.05
N PRO A 121 54.93 30.26 2.82
CA PRO A 121 54.93 31.22 3.90
C PRO A 121 55.89 30.76 5.04
N PRO A 122 56.71 31.66 5.59
CA PRO A 122 57.69 31.33 6.61
C PRO A 122 57.06 31.21 8.01
N SER A 123 57.45 30.15 8.70
CA SER A 123 57.44 30.07 10.16
C SER A 123 58.38 31.15 10.71
N SER A 124 57.82 32.12 11.44
CA SER A 124 58.59 33.10 12.19
C SER A 124 58.54 32.77 13.69
N PRO A 125 59.70 32.74 14.37
CA PRO A 125 59.84 32.54 15.81
C PRO A 125 59.87 33.88 16.55
N GLN A 126 59.20 33.98 17.70
CA GLN A 126 59.41 35.06 18.68
C GLN A 126 59.37 34.45 20.09
N LYS A 127 60.55 34.26 20.68
CA LYS A 127 61.24 35.18 21.60
C LYS A 127 60.65 35.18 23.01
N ASN A 128 61.31 34.38 23.85
CA ASN A 128 61.34 34.49 25.29
C ASN A 128 61.79 35.91 25.69
N VAL A 129 60.97 36.60 26.48
CA VAL A 129 61.39 37.70 27.37
C VAL A 129 60.66 37.51 28.69
N PRO A 130 61.36 37.42 29.83
CA PRO A 130 60.73 37.45 31.15
C PRO A 130 60.58 38.93 31.56
N SER A 131 59.35 39.41 31.72
CA SER A 131 59.08 40.70 32.36
C SER A 131 58.51 40.47 33.76
N SER A 132 59.33 40.86 34.73
CA SER A 132 59.05 40.96 36.16
C SER A 132 57.78 41.77 36.46
N PRO A 133 56.95 41.40 37.46
CA PRO A 133 56.06 42.35 38.09
C PRO A 133 56.77 42.96 39.30
N SER A 134 57.41 44.11 39.09
CA SER A 134 57.77 45.03 40.17
C SER A 134 56.47 45.54 40.81
N LYS A 135 56.30 45.23 42.09
CA LYS A 135 55.30 45.84 42.97
C LYS A 135 55.68 47.31 43.18
N PRO A 136 54.84 48.30 42.87
CA PRO A 136 54.92 49.58 43.54
C PRO A 136 54.20 49.45 44.88
N MET A 137 54.98 49.51 45.97
CA MET A 137 54.45 49.83 47.29
C MET A 137 53.80 51.21 47.23
N HIS A 138 52.48 51.27 47.11
CA HIS A 138 51.76 52.50 47.42
C HIS A 138 51.53 52.54 48.94
N GLN A 139 52.39 53.30 49.61
CA GLN A 139 52.16 53.80 50.95
C GLN A 139 50.88 54.64 50.94
N ASN A 140 49.89 54.21 51.72
CA ASN A 140 48.70 54.99 52.03
C ASN A 140 49.11 56.11 53.01
N LEU A 141 49.39 57.30 52.49
CA LEU A 141 49.33 58.53 53.28
C LEU A 141 47.90 59.06 53.18
N SER A 142 47.10 58.73 54.20
CA SER A 142 45.82 59.36 54.49
C SER A 142 46.06 60.80 54.94
N VAL A 143 46.06 61.73 53.99
CA VAL A 143 45.98 63.17 54.27
C VAL A 143 44.52 63.51 54.59
N PRO A 144 44.23 64.23 55.68
CA PRO A 144 42.88 64.72 55.96
C PRO A 144 42.49 65.74 54.90
N ARG A 145 41.37 65.48 54.24
CA ARG A 145 40.74 66.33 53.24
C ARG A 145 40.28 67.64 53.89
N MET A 146 41.18 68.63 53.92
CA MET A 146 40.78 70.03 54.06
C MET A 146 39.91 70.38 52.84
N GLN A 147 38.72 70.90 53.10
CA GLN A 147 37.84 71.45 52.08
C GLN A 147 38.48 72.73 51.55
N GLU A 148 39.13 72.65 50.39
CA GLU A 148 39.45 73.85 49.62
C GLU A 148 38.16 74.44 49.04
N PRO A 149 37.94 75.75 49.22
CA PRO A 149 36.82 76.45 48.61
C PRO A 149 37.08 76.69 47.12
N GLY A 150 36.22 76.12 46.28
CA GLY A 150 35.80 76.69 45.00
C GLY A 150 36.88 77.15 44.02
N LEU A 151 37.82 76.29 43.63
CA LEU A 151 38.53 76.50 42.36
C LEU A 151 37.56 76.25 41.20
N GLU A 152 37.15 77.34 40.54
CA GLU A 152 36.37 77.29 39.30
C GLU A 152 37.09 76.39 38.28
N GLN A 153 36.50 75.21 38.03
CA GLN A 153 36.99 74.30 37.01
C GLN A 153 37.07 75.03 35.68
N SER A 154 38.29 75.14 35.17
CA SER A 154 38.61 75.66 33.85
C SER A 154 37.63 75.07 32.82
N PRO A 155 37.12 75.87 31.87
CA PRO A 155 36.25 75.39 30.79
C PRO A 155 36.81 74.15 30.07
N ALA A 156 38.14 74.01 29.99
CA ALA A 156 38.82 72.85 29.41
C ALA A 156 38.57 71.55 30.20
N ASP A 157 38.58 71.59 31.53
CA ASP A 157 38.34 70.42 32.38
C ASP A 157 36.88 69.94 32.30
N LYS A 158 35.94 70.88 32.17
CA LYS A 158 34.53 70.56 31.91
C LYS A 158 34.35 69.84 30.58
N GLN A 159 35.08 70.24 29.53
CA GLN A 159 35.06 69.55 28.24
C GLN A 159 35.69 68.15 28.33
N TYR A 160 36.85 68.01 28.98
CA TYR A 160 37.52 66.71 29.11
C TYR A 160 36.66 65.70 29.90
N SER A 161 36.02 66.14 30.99
CA SER A 161 35.10 65.30 31.76
C SER A 161 33.88 64.83 30.94
N LYS A 162 33.40 65.67 30.01
CA LYS A 162 32.29 65.33 29.11
C LYS A 162 32.71 64.28 28.08
N ILE A 163 33.92 64.39 27.54
CA ILE A 163 34.52 63.41 26.62
C ILE A 163 34.67 62.05 27.32
N LEU A 164 35.22 62.01 28.54
CA LEU A 164 35.37 60.77 29.30
C LEU A 164 34.03 60.11 29.64
N ARG A 165 33.00 60.89 29.99
CA ARG A 165 31.64 60.35 30.22
C ARG A 165 31.04 59.76 28.95
N ASN A 166 31.26 60.39 27.80
CA ASN A 166 30.78 59.87 26.52
C ASN A 166 31.50 58.57 26.15
N PHE A 167 32.82 58.52 26.32
CA PHE A 167 33.60 57.29 26.08
C PHE A 167 33.16 56.14 27.00
N SER A 168 32.90 56.42 28.27
CA SER A 168 32.38 55.42 29.22
C SER A 168 30.98 54.91 28.84
N LYS A 169 30.09 55.79 28.36
CA LYS A 169 28.76 55.39 27.86
C LYS A 169 28.89 54.51 26.62
N GLU A 170 29.74 54.89 25.69
CA GLU A 170 29.98 54.14 24.45
C GLU A 170 30.58 52.77 24.72
N GLN A 171 31.52 52.68 25.67
CA GLN A 171 32.09 51.41 26.12
C GLN A 171 31.02 50.48 26.73
N LYS A 172 30.10 51.01 27.56
CA LYS A 172 28.98 50.21 28.10
C LYS A 172 28.04 49.70 27.02
N VAL A 173 27.74 50.53 26.01
CA VAL A 173 26.93 50.11 24.86
C VAL A 173 27.65 49.02 24.06
N ASN A 174 28.96 49.15 23.87
CA ASN A 174 29.76 48.15 23.15
C ASN A 174 29.82 46.82 23.92
N ASP A 175 30.04 46.85 25.24
CA ASP A 175 30.00 45.66 26.10
C ASP A 175 28.63 44.97 26.05
N GLN A 176 27.55 45.73 25.98
CA GLN A 176 26.21 45.19 25.83
C GLN A 176 25.99 44.52 24.47
N ARG A 177 26.47 45.15 23.38
CA ARG A 177 26.46 44.55 22.03
C ARG A 177 27.27 43.24 21.99
N ILE A 178 28.44 43.19 22.63
CA ILE A 178 29.26 41.98 22.72
C ILE A 178 28.50 40.86 23.45
N LYS A 179 27.83 41.18 24.57
CA LYS A 179 27.00 40.22 25.31
C LYS A 179 25.83 39.69 24.46
N GLU A 180 25.15 40.55 23.72
CA GLU A 180 24.07 40.15 22.82
C GLU A 180 24.56 39.24 21.69
N CYS A 181 25.70 39.57 21.07
CA CYS A 181 26.34 38.73 20.06
C CYS A 181 26.67 37.33 20.60
N LEU A 182 27.22 37.22 21.81
CA LEU A 182 27.49 35.94 22.47
C LEU A 182 26.22 35.11 22.73
N VAL A 183 25.12 35.76 23.14
CA VAL A 183 23.81 35.10 23.33
C VAL A 183 23.27 34.57 21.99
N ILE A 184 23.36 35.36 20.92
CA ILE A 184 22.95 34.96 19.57
C ILE A 184 23.78 33.77 19.09
N GLU A 185 25.09 33.78 19.29
CA GLU A 185 25.98 32.70 18.89
C GLU A 185 25.68 31.40 19.67
N ASN A 186 25.47 31.50 20.98
CA ASN A 186 25.06 30.35 21.80
C ASN A 186 23.71 29.78 21.37
N ARG A 187 22.75 30.64 21.03
CA ARG A 187 21.45 30.21 20.48
C ARG A 187 21.62 29.50 19.14
N ARG A 188 22.49 29.98 18.25
CA ARG A 188 22.82 29.32 16.97
C ARG A 188 23.45 27.94 17.21
N LYS A 189 24.38 27.81 18.16
CA LYS A 189 24.98 26.52 18.54
C LYS A 189 23.95 25.52 19.06
N ILE A 190 22.99 25.96 19.88
CA ILE A 190 21.89 25.11 20.39
C ILE A 190 20.97 24.65 19.25
N LEU A 191 20.58 25.57 18.35
CA LEU A 191 19.73 25.24 17.20
C LEU A 191 20.41 24.25 16.25
N ALA A 192 21.70 24.44 15.97
CA ALA A 192 22.47 23.52 15.12
C ALA A 192 22.55 22.10 15.74
N LYS A 193 22.73 21.99 17.07
CA LYS A 193 22.68 20.70 17.77
C LYS A 193 21.31 20.04 17.67
N LYS A 194 20.23 20.82 17.80
CA LYS A 194 18.86 20.32 17.65
C LYS A 194 18.59 19.83 16.23
N GLU A 195 19.00 20.59 15.22
CA GLU A 195 18.84 20.21 13.82
C GLU A 195 19.60 18.91 13.49
N LYS A 196 20.82 18.73 14.01
CA LYS A 196 21.58 17.48 13.88
C LYS A 196 20.82 16.29 14.49
N LYS A 197 20.23 16.46 15.68
CA LYS A 197 19.43 15.43 16.35
C LYS A 197 18.15 15.10 15.57
N ASP A 198 17.48 16.11 15.02
CA ASP A 198 16.28 15.93 14.19
C ASP A 198 16.62 15.17 12.90
N LYS A 199 17.74 15.51 12.22
CA LYS A 199 18.25 14.78 11.05
C LYS A 199 18.58 13.32 11.38
N GLN A 200 19.23 13.06 12.51
CA GLN A 200 19.53 11.70 12.96
C GLN A 200 18.25 10.88 13.21
N THR A 201 17.25 11.49 13.84
CA THR A 201 15.94 10.86 14.11
C THR A 201 15.21 10.53 12.81
N ILE A 202 15.22 11.43 11.83
CA ILE A 202 14.63 11.19 10.50
C ILE A 202 15.35 10.05 9.79
N LEU A 203 16.68 9.98 9.87
CA LEU A 203 17.47 8.92 9.25
C LEU A 203 17.18 7.56 9.89
N GLN A 204 17.07 7.51 11.22
CA GLN A 204 16.68 6.30 11.94
C GLN A 204 15.28 5.82 11.51
N TYR A 205 14.30 6.72 11.44
CA TYR A 205 12.95 6.39 10.97
C TYR A 205 12.95 5.84 9.52
N LYS A 206 13.77 6.41 8.64
CA LYS A 206 13.92 5.91 7.26
C LYS A 206 14.51 4.50 7.22
N LEU A 207 15.50 4.20 8.07
CA LEU A 207 16.10 2.87 8.18
C LEU A 207 15.11 1.84 8.72
N GLU A 208 14.35 2.18 9.77
CA GLU A 208 13.30 1.32 10.33
C GLU A 208 12.22 1.01 9.28
N LYS A 209 11.77 2.02 8.52
CA LYS A 209 10.80 1.82 7.43
C LYS A 209 11.34 0.98 6.28
N LYS A 210 12.63 1.09 5.97
CA LYS A 210 13.29 0.23 4.97
C LYS A 210 13.31 -1.22 5.45
N HIS A 211 13.69 -1.46 6.71
CA HIS A 211 13.71 -2.79 7.31
C HIS A 211 12.31 -3.43 7.36
N GLU A 212 11.28 -2.67 7.73
CA GLU A 212 9.89 -3.13 7.72
C GLU A 212 9.44 -3.59 6.32
N ARG A 213 9.81 -2.84 5.28
CA ARG A 213 9.53 -3.21 3.88
C ARG A 213 10.26 -4.49 3.47
N GLU A 214 11.53 -4.64 3.83
CA GLU A 214 12.30 -5.85 3.56
C GLU A 214 11.69 -7.08 4.23
N MET A 215 11.22 -6.94 5.48
CA MET A 215 10.52 -8.01 6.20
C MET A 215 9.19 -8.39 5.55
N MET A 216 8.41 -7.41 5.07
CA MET A 216 7.19 -7.69 4.31
C MET A 216 7.48 -8.41 2.99
N ILE A 217 8.54 -8.02 2.27
CA ILE A 217 8.96 -8.69 1.03
C ILE A 217 9.37 -10.14 1.32
N LYS A 218 10.18 -10.38 2.36
CA LYS A 218 10.56 -11.73 2.80
C LYS A 218 9.33 -12.57 3.16
N HIS A 219 8.38 -12.01 3.89
CA HIS A 219 7.14 -12.70 4.25
C HIS A 219 6.30 -13.05 3.01
N ARG A 220 6.16 -12.13 2.05
CA ARG A 220 5.44 -12.36 0.79
C ARG A 220 6.11 -13.45 -0.05
N LYS A 221 7.44 -13.44 -0.14
CA LYS A 221 8.22 -14.48 -0.83
C LYS A 221 7.99 -15.85 -0.20
N ALA A 222 8.11 -15.96 1.13
CA ALA A 222 7.84 -17.20 1.86
C ALA A 222 6.40 -17.71 1.66
N LYS A 223 5.41 -16.81 1.56
CA LYS A 223 4.02 -17.17 1.26
C LYS A 223 3.88 -17.74 -0.16
N LEU A 224 4.52 -17.13 -1.15
CA LEU A 224 4.54 -17.61 -2.54
C LEU A 224 5.23 -18.97 -2.65
N ASP A 225 6.34 -19.18 -1.96
CA ASP A 225 7.05 -20.46 -1.94
C ASP A 225 6.17 -21.58 -1.36
N ARG A 226 5.41 -21.31 -0.29
CA ARG A 226 4.43 -22.26 0.24
C ARG A 226 3.33 -22.62 -0.76
N VAL A 227 2.81 -21.63 -1.48
CA VAL A 227 1.80 -21.89 -2.53
C VAL A 227 2.40 -22.74 -3.66
N ARG A 228 3.63 -22.43 -4.10
CA ARG A 228 4.35 -23.21 -5.12
C ARG A 228 4.57 -24.66 -4.68
N MET A 229 4.98 -24.88 -3.43
CA MET A 229 5.14 -26.22 -2.85
C MET A 229 3.80 -26.98 -2.79
N HIS A 230 2.72 -26.30 -2.40
CA HIS A 230 1.40 -26.92 -2.36
C HIS A 230 0.91 -27.27 -3.78
N LYS A 231 1.14 -26.41 -4.77
CA LYS A 231 0.80 -26.67 -6.18
C LYS A 231 1.56 -27.89 -6.71
N SER A 232 2.88 -27.96 -6.46
CA SER A 232 3.71 -29.13 -6.82
C SER A 232 3.20 -30.42 -6.17
N THR A 233 2.79 -30.35 -4.90
CA THR A 233 2.22 -31.50 -4.19
C THR A 233 0.89 -31.96 -4.79
N ILE A 234 0.02 -31.02 -5.20
CA ILE A 234 -1.24 -31.34 -5.88
C ILE A 234 -0.95 -31.99 -7.24
N GLN A 235 -0.03 -31.41 -8.02
CA GLN A 235 0.36 -31.94 -9.33
C GLN A 235 0.90 -33.37 -9.21
N SER A 236 1.83 -33.60 -8.27
CA SER A 236 2.37 -34.95 -8.02
C SER A 236 1.29 -35.97 -7.67
N LYS A 237 0.26 -35.58 -6.89
CA LYS A 237 -0.89 -36.44 -6.58
C LYS A 237 -1.75 -36.71 -7.82
N GLN A 238 -1.96 -35.72 -8.67
CA GLN A 238 -2.70 -35.88 -9.93
C GLN A 238 -1.94 -36.79 -10.90
N ASP A 239 -0.62 -36.63 -11.02
CA ASP A 239 0.22 -37.47 -11.89
C ASP A 239 0.24 -38.93 -11.39
N LYS A 240 0.31 -39.15 -10.06
CA LYS A 240 0.17 -40.49 -9.47
C LYS A 240 -1.19 -41.12 -9.80
N LYS A 241 -2.29 -40.35 -9.70
CA LYS A 241 -3.63 -40.83 -10.08
C LYS A 241 -3.71 -41.17 -11.57
N ARG A 242 -3.16 -40.31 -12.45
CA ARG A 242 -3.10 -40.57 -13.91
C ARG A 242 -2.35 -41.86 -14.22
N ARG A 243 -1.18 -42.07 -13.61
CA ARG A 243 -0.40 -43.31 -13.77
C ARG A 243 -1.14 -44.55 -13.26
N ALA A 244 -1.91 -44.43 -12.17
CA ALA A 244 -2.73 -45.54 -11.67
C ALA A 244 -3.85 -45.91 -12.64
N ILE A 245 -4.58 -44.92 -13.17
CA ILE A 245 -5.62 -45.11 -14.20
C ILE A 245 -5.04 -45.74 -15.46
N GLU A 246 -3.86 -45.29 -15.91
CA GLU A 246 -3.20 -45.84 -17.09
C GLU A 246 -2.79 -47.31 -16.90
N LYS A 247 -2.30 -47.68 -15.70
CA LYS A 247 -2.01 -49.08 -15.35
C LYS A 247 -3.27 -49.94 -15.34
N GLU A 248 -4.37 -49.43 -14.78
CA GLU A 248 -5.66 -50.13 -14.76
C GLU A 248 -6.22 -50.32 -16.18
N PHE A 249 -6.07 -49.31 -17.04
CA PHE A 249 -6.46 -49.41 -18.44
C PHE A 249 -5.62 -50.47 -19.19
N LYS A 250 -4.28 -50.45 -19.04
CA LYS A 250 -3.39 -51.44 -19.67
C LYS A 250 -3.68 -52.87 -19.21
N THR A 251 -3.98 -53.08 -17.93
CA THR A 251 -4.32 -54.42 -17.40
C THR A 251 -5.67 -54.92 -17.91
N LYS A 252 -6.71 -54.06 -17.95
CA LYS A 252 -8.01 -54.41 -18.53
C LYS A 252 -7.92 -54.72 -20.02
N SER A 253 -7.18 -53.93 -20.80
CA SER A 253 -6.98 -54.21 -22.23
C SER A 253 -6.27 -55.54 -22.45
N ARG A 254 -5.26 -55.88 -21.64
CA ARG A 254 -4.54 -57.16 -21.76
C ARG A 254 -5.43 -58.38 -21.50
N HIS A 255 -6.40 -58.28 -20.57
CA HIS A 255 -7.38 -59.35 -20.33
C HIS A 255 -8.42 -59.49 -21.45
N GLN A 256 -8.82 -58.39 -22.10
CA GLN A 256 -9.77 -58.48 -23.22
C GLN A 256 -9.17 -59.11 -24.48
N PHE A 257 -7.85 -59.02 -24.67
CA PHE A 257 -7.16 -59.71 -25.78
C PHE A 257 -6.76 -61.15 -25.45
N SER A 258 -6.62 -61.54 -24.18
CA SER A 258 -6.31 -62.95 -23.83
C SER A 258 -7.55 -63.85 -23.81
N SER A 259 -8.76 -63.31 -23.60
CA SER A 259 -10.00 -64.10 -23.64
C SER A 259 -10.48 -64.46 -25.05
N THR A 260 -9.95 -63.81 -26.09
CA THR A 260 -10.23 -64.11 -27.50
C THR A 260 -9.22 -65.09 -28.13
N GLY A 261 -8.15 -65.46 -27.43
CA GLY A 261 -7.10 -66.36 -27.93
C GLY A 261 -7.28 -67.85 -27.64
N MET A 262 -8.30 -68.24 -26.87
CA MET A 262 -8.53 -69.65 -26.47
C MET A 262 -9.51 -70.42 -27.39
N PHE A 263 -9.95 -69.83 -28.50
CA PHE A 263 -10.90 -70.46 -29.45
C PHE A 263 -10.30 -70.86 -30.80
N HIS A 264 -8.96 -70.97 -30.92
CA HIS A 264 -8.31 -71.45 -32.14
C HIS A 264 -7.24 -72.52 -31.86
N LYS A 265 -7.64 -73.64 -31.25
CA LYS A 265 -6.80 -74.85 -31.23
C LYS A 265 -7.54 -76.16 -31.54
N GLU A 266 -8.74 -76.09 -32.10
CA GLU A 266 -9.53 -77.29 -32.39
C GLU A 266 -10.27 -77.25 -33.73
N GLN A 267 -9.64 -76.70 -34.78
CA GLN A 267 -10.02 -76.98 -36.17
C GLN A 267 -8.78 -77.13 -37.06
N GLY A 268 -7.93 -78.08 -36.68
CA GLY A 268 -6.96 -78.69 -37.60
C GLY A 268 -7.54 -80.01 -38.09
N LYS A 269 -8.43 -79.96 -39.09
CA LYS A 269 -8.84 -81.03 -40.03
C LYS A 269 -10.18 -80.65 -40.63
N GLN A 270 -10.16 -79.73 -41.59
CA GLN A 270 -10.96 -79.80 -42.82
C GLN A 270 -10.82 -78.48 -43.58
N LYS A 271 -10.41 -78.63 -44.84
CA LYS A 271 -10.55 -77.71 -45.97
C LYS A 271 -9.51 -76.59 -46.03
N ASP A 272 -8.40 -76.77 -46.76
CA ASP A 272 -8.32 -76.76 -48.24
C ASP A 272 -9.65 -76.76 -49.00
N LYS A 273 -9.82 -75.68 -49.78
CA LYS A 273 -10.99 -75.33 -50.61
C LYS A 273 -12.03 -74.51 -49.85
N LEU A 274 -11.81 -73.19 -49.83
CA LEU A 274 -12.73 -72.19 -50.39
C LEU A 274 -12.22 -70.79 -50.01
N SER A 275 -11.17 -70.36 -50.70
CA SER A 275 -10.90 -68.95 -50.93
C SER A 275 -11.96 -68.43 -51.89
N THR A 276 -12.89 -67.59 -51.44
CA THR A 276 -13.45 -66.40 -52.12
C THR A 276 -14.78 -65.98 -51.50
N LEU A 277 -15.02 -64.67 -51.49
CA LEU A 277 -16.23 -63.94 -51.06
C LEU A 277 -16.40 -63.75 -49.53
N ALA A 278 -15.80 -62.72 -48.94
CA ALA A 278 -16.20 -61.30 -48.99
C ALA A 278 -17.52 -60.99 -48.25
N ASN A 279 -17.35 -60.31 -47.11
CA ASN A 279 -18.22 -59.28 -46.52
C ASN A 279 -19.73 -59.55 -46.41
N SER A 280 -20.16 -60.06 -45.23
CA SER A 280 -21.42 -59.60 -44.65
C SER A 280 -21.35 -59.55 -43.12
N ARG A 281 -21.78 -58.41 -42.59
CA ARG A 281 -21.57 -57.91 -41.23
C ARG A 281 -22.84 -58.18 -40.42
N ILE A 282 -22.91 -59.31 -39.73
CA ILE A 282 -24.01 -59.63 -38.81
C ILE A 282 -23.51 -59.38 -37.38
N ARG A 283 -24.10 -58.39 -36.69
CA ARG A 283 -23.89 -58.18 -35.24
C ARG A 283 -24.87 -59.04 -34.46
N PRO A 284 -24.45 -59.75 -33.39
CA PRO A 284 -25.38 -60.38 -32.47
C PRO A 284 -25.97 -59.35 -31.51
N PHE A 285 -27.28 -59.44 -31.35
CA PHE A 285 -28.10 -58.68 -30.42
C PHE A 285 -28.07 -59.37 -29.06
N THR A 286 -27.45 -58.76 -28.05
CA THR A 286 -27.54 -59.25 -26.66
C THR A 286 -27.87 -58.11 -25.69
N GLY A 287 -29.02 -58.26 -25.03
CA GLY A 287 -29.16 -58.01 -23.58
C GLY A 287 -29.21 -56.58 -23.07
N SER A 288 -30.27 -55.83 -23.40
CA SER A 288 -30.65 -54.60 -22.70
C SER A 288 -31.44 -54.90 -21.41
N SER A 289 -30.78 -55.19 -20.29
CA SER A 289 -31.43 -55.12 -18.96
C SER A 289 -30.51 -54.81 -17.78
N GLN A 290 -29.21 -54.56 -18.01
CA GLN A 290 -28.25 -54.27 -16.94
C GLN A 290 -27.87 -52.78 -16.80
N LYS A 291 -28.61 -51.87 -17.45
CA LYS A 291 -28.31 -50.42 -17.45
C LYS A 291 -29.03 -49.60 -16.37
N MET A 292 -30.10 -50.10 -15.74
CA MET A 292 -30.84 -49.32 -14.73
C MET A 292 -30.31 -49.42 -13.29
N ARG A 293 -29.49 -50.42 -12.94
CA ARG A 293 -28.89 -50.52 -11.58
C ARG A 293 -27.53 -49.82 -11.43
N ARG A 294 -26.98 -49.24 -12.51
CA ARG A 294 -25.68 -48.53 -12.46
C ARG A 294 -25.82 -47.01 -12.22
N SER A 295 -26.99 -46.41 -12.39
CA SER A 295 -27.17 -44.95 -12.21
C SER A 295 -27.34 -44.55 -10.75
N THR A 296 -28.04 -45.33 -9.93
CA THR A 296 -28.28 -44.99 -8.51
C THR A 296 -27.01 -45.14 -7.66
N ASN A 297 -26.15 -46.11 -7.97
CA ASN A 297 -24.86 -46.27 -7.29
C ASN A 297 -23.81 -45.22 -7.70
N SER A 298 -23.96 -44.57 -8.86
CA SER A 298 -23.08 -43.45 -9.22
C SER A 298 -23.43 -42.15 -8.50
N GLU A 299 -24.71 -41.93 -8.18
CA GLU A 299 -25.15 -40.76 -7.41
C GLU A 299 -24.71 -40.86 -5.94
N ILE A 300 -24.89 -42.02 -5.30
CA ILE A 300 -24.44 -42.22 -3.90
C ILE A 300 -22.91 -42.06 -3.78
N ARG A 301 -22.14 -42.50 -4.79
CA ARG A 301 -20.69 -42.28 -4.82
C ARG A 301 -20.31 -40.81 -5.03
N ALA A 302 -21.11 -40.05 -5.78
CA ALA A 302 -20.87 -38.63 -6.00
C ALA A 302 -21.14 -37.81 -4.73
N GLU A 303 -22.19 -38.12 -3.97
CA GLU A 303 -22.50 -37.44 -2.70
C GLU A 303 -21.42 -37.71 -1.65
N THR A 304 -21.03 -38.97 -1.47
CA THR A 304 -19.94 -39.32 -0.54
C THR A 304 -18.60 -38.68 -0.91
N ASP A 305 -18.29 -38.52 -2.20
CA ASP A 305 -17.08 -37.81 -2.65
C ASP A 305 -17.14 -36.30 -2.38
N ILE A 306 -18.34 -35.68 -2.40
CA ILE A 306 -18.53 -34.26 -2.06
C ILE A 306 -18.31 -34.04 -0.57
N ASP A 307 -18.91 -34.86 0.29
CA ASP A 307 -18.73 -34.76 1.76
C ASP A 307 -17.26 -34.96 2.16
N LEU A 308 -16.58 -35.91 1.50
CA LEU A 308 -15.17 -36.16 1.73
C LEU A 308 -14.28 -34.99 1.24
N GLN A 309 -14.73 -34.24 0.22
CA GLN A 309 -14.07 -33.01 -0.21
C GLN A 309 -14.32 -31.86 0.76
N LEU A 310 -15.55 -31.70 1.26
CA LEU A 310 -15.89 -30.68 2.26
C LEU A 310 -15.10 -30.89 3.55
N GLY A 311 -15.03 -32.10 4.09
CA GLY A 311 -14.22 -32.41 5.27
C GLY A 311 -12.71 -32.14 5.07
N ARG A 312 -12.19 -32.33 3.84
CA ARG A 312 -10.80 -31.96 3.51
C ARG A 312 -10.59 -30.45 3.45
N ILE A 313 -11.60 -29.68 3.05
CA ILE A 313 -11.55 -28.21 3.02
C ILE A 313 -11.60 -27.68 4.46
N GLU A 314 -12.50 -28.19 5.30
CA GLU A 314 -12.59 -27.82 6.73
C GLU A 314 -11.28 -28.10 7.47
N ALA A 315 -10.72 -29.31 7.31
CA ALA A 315 -9.43 -29.67 7.91
C ALA A 315 -8.24 -28.82 7.39
N ARG A 316 -8.36 -28.19 6.22
CA ARG A 316 -7.37 -27.22 5.72
C ARG A 316 -7.57 -25.84 6.34
N ILE A 317 -8.83 -25.41 6.50
CA ILE A 317 -9.18 -24.15 7.16
C ILE A 317 -8.73 -24.17 8.62
N GLU A 318 -9.02 -25.24 9.37
CA GLU A 318 -8.57 -25.39 10.76
C GLU A 318 -7.04 -25.35 10.89
N ARG A 319 -6.32 -26.08 10.03
CA ARG A 319 -4.85 -26.03 10.01
C ARG A 319 -4.31 -24.64 9.67
N ALA A 320 -4.96 -23.92 8.75
CA ALA A 320 -4.57 -22.54 8.44
C ALA A 320 -4.80 -21.60 9.62
N SER A 321 -5.95 -21.72 10.31
CA SER A 321 -6.29 -20.96 11.51
C SER A 321 -5.32 -21.22 12.66
N MET A 322 -4.99 -22.49 12.92
CA MET A 322 -4.02 -22.88 13.96
C MET A 322 -2.62 -22.36 13.66
N ASN A 323 -2.19 -22.40 12.39
CA ASN A 323 -0.91 -21.82 11.98
C ASN A 323 -0.88 -20.30 12.12
N HIS A 324 -2.00 -19.62 11.84
CA HIS A 324 -2.13 -18.18 12.06
C HIS A 324 -2.05 -17.83 13.56
N LEU A 325 -2.72 -18.60 14.42
CA LEU A 325 -2.67 -18.40 15.87
C LEU A 325 -1.25 -18.61 16.42
N ARG A 326 -0.55 -19.66 15.98
CA ARG A 326 0.87 -19.91 16.34
C ARG A 326 1.77 -18.76 15.88
N SER A 327 1.52 -18.19 14.70
CA SER A 327 2.22 -17.01 14.18
C SER A 327 2.00 -15.79 15.07
N MET A 328 0.76 -15.49 15.45
CA MET A 328 0.44 -14.36 16.31
C MET A 328 1.08 -14.50 17.70
N ASN A 329 1.06 -15.70 18.27
CA ASN A 329 1.73 -15.97 19.55
C ASN A 329 3.25 -15.78 19.48
N LYS A 330 3.90 -16.12 18.36
CA LYS A 330 5.33 -15.82 18.17
C LYS A 330 5.59 -14.32 18.14
N VAL A 331 4.78 -13.56 17.39
CA VAL A 331 4.91 -12.09 17.33
C VAL A 331 4.70 -11.46 18.71
N ALA A 332 3.70 -11.92 19.48
CA ALA A 332 3.45 -11.43 20.83
C ALA A 332 4.62 -11.70 21.79
N LYS A 333 5.22 -12.89 21.73
CA LYS A 333 6.43 -13.23 22.51
C LYS A 333 7.61 -12.34 22.14
N THR A 334 7.84 -12.09 20.85
CA THR A 334 8.93 -11.19 20.39
C THR A 334 8.69 -9.75 20.84
N GLN A 335 7.45 -9.25 20.79
CA GLN A 335 7.12 -7.92 21.29
C GLN A 335 7.35 -7.79 22.79
N LYS A 336 6.99 -8.81 23.58
CA LYS A 336 7.25 -8.83 25.03
C LYS A 336 8.76 -8.78 25.32
N SER A 337 9.56 -9.61 24.65
CA SER A 337 11.02 -9.60 24.78
C SER A 337 11.64 -8.26 24.40
N ASN A 338 11.16 -7.60 23.34
CA ASN A 338 11.66 -6.29 22.93
C ASN A 338 11.32 -5.21 23.95
N ASN A 339 10.11 -5.25 24.53
CA ASN A 339 9.72 -4.31 25.59
C ASN A 339 10.59 -4.47 26.84
N GLU A 340 10.85 -5.70 27.27
CA GLU A 340 11.77 -5.98 28.39
C GLU A 340 13.19 -5.45 28.10
N GLN A 341 13.67 -5.57 26.86
CA GLN A 341 14.97 -5.02 26.47
C GLN A 341 14.99 -3.48 26.53
N VAL A 342 13.93 -2.82 26.08
CA VAL A 342 13.79 -1.36 26.15
C VAL A 342 13.74 -0.88 27.60
N GLU A 343 13.05 -1.61 28.49
CA GLU A 343 13.02 -1.31 29.91
C GLU A 343 14.40 -1.42 30.57
N ARG A 344 15.18 -2.46 30.22
CA ARG A 344 16.57 -2.60 30.69
C ARG A 344 17.46 -1.46 30.21
N ILE A 345 17.35 -1.04 28.95
CA ILE A 345 18.11 0.10 28.41
C ILE A 345 17.75 1.39 29.15
N ASN A 346 16.46 1.64 29.37
CA ASN A 346 16.00 2.83 30.10
C ASN A 346 16.46 2.83 31.57
N HIS A 347 16.48 1.67 32.22
CA HIS A 347 17.00 1.51 33.57
C HIS A 347 18.50 1.85 33.64
N ASN A 348 19.30 1.31 32.71
CA ASN A 348 20.74 1.59 32.65
C ASN A 348 21.02 3.07 32.37
N PHE A 349 20.28 3.70 31.46
CA PHE A 349 20.43 5.13 31.17
C PHE A 349 20.12 6.01 32.39
N LYS A 350 19.10 5.65 33.18
CA LYS A 350 18.81 6.34 34.45
C LYS A 350 19.95 6.17 35.47
N LYS A 351 20.56 4.99 35.55
CA LYS A 351 21.68 4.71 36.46
C LYS A 351 22.91 5.55 36.08
N GLU A 352 23.28 5.56 34.80
CA GLU A 352 24.40 6.37 34.29
C GLU A 352 24.17 7.88 34.49
N SER A 353 22.93 8.35 34.28
CA SER A 353 22.59 9.76 34.50
C SER A 353 22.77 10.18 35.97
N LYS A 354 22.34 9.34 36.92
CA LYS A 354 22.52 9.60 38.36
C LYS A 354 23.99 9.60 38.74
N GLN A 355 24.76 8.64 38.24
CA GLN A 355 26.20 8.55 38.51
C GLN A 355 26.95 9.80 38.01
N LYS A 356 26.64 10.30 36.80
CA LYS A 356 27.23 11.54 36.28
C LYS A 356 26.83 12.78 37.08
N GLU A 357 25.59 12.84 37.59
CA GLU A 357 25.18 13.93 38.49
C GLU A 357 25.98 13.90 39.80
N GLU A 358 26.20 12.72 40.35
CA GLU A 358 26.95 12.51 41.60
C GLU A 358 28.45 12.84 41.44
N GLU A 359 29.07 12.41 40.34
CA GLU A 359 30.46 12.78 39.98
C GLU A 359 30.62 14.29 39.81
N ASN A 360 29.66 14.97 39.17
CA ASN A 360 29.69 16.42 39.02
C ASN A 360 29.53 17.14 40.37
N LEU A 361 28.69 16.62 41.26
CA LEU A 361 28.52 17.14 42.62
C LEU A 361 29.80 16.98 43.44
N GLN A 362 30.45 15.81 43.40
CA GLN A 362 31.73 15.59 44.07
C GLN A 362 32.82 16.51 43.52
N ALA A 363 32.92 16.67 42.20
CA ALA A 363 33.88 17.58 41.58
C ALA A 363 33.62 19.05 41.95
N PHE A 364 32.37 19.44 42.17
CA PHE A 364 32.01 20.77 42.65
C PHE A 364 32.43 20.98 44.11
N VAL A 365 32.10 20.03 45.00
CA VAL A 365 32.49 20.09 46.43
C VAL A 365 34.01 20.18 46.58
N LYS A 366 34.76 19.38 45.82
CA LYS A 366 36.23 19.42 45.83
C LYS A 366 36.77 20.79 45.44
N ARG A 367 36.29 21.36 44.33
CA ARG A 367 36.68 22.71 43.88
C ARG A 367 36.34 23.80 44.90
N TYR A 368 35.21 23.65 45.59
CA TYR A 368 34.78 24.58 46.64
C TYR A 368 35.71 24.53 47.85
N HIS A 369 36.09 23.33 48.31
CA HIS A 369 37.06 23.15 49.39
C HIS A 369 38.45 23.67 49.03
N ASP A 370 38.94 23.39 47.82
CA ASP A 370 40.27 23.87 47.37
C ASP A 370 40.34 25.40 47.34
N LYS A 371 39.26 26.08 46.94
CA LYS A 371 39.15 27.54 47.01
C LYS A 371 39.18 28.05 48.44
N HIS A 372 38.42 27.45 49.35
CA HIS A 372 38.39 27.88 50.75
C HIS A 372 39.71 27.63 51.49
N LYS A 373 40.43 26.55 51.16
CA LYS A 373 41.74 26.26 51.75
C LYS A 373 42.78 27.31 51.37
N LYS A 374 42.73 27.83 50.13
CA LYS A 374 43.59 28.94 49.68
C LYS A 374 43.26 30.28 50.34
N VAL A 375 41.99 30.53 50.66
CA VAL A 375 41.57 31.77 51.34
C VAL A 375 41.92 31.75 52.83
N LYS A 376 41.94 30.58 53.47
CA LYS A 376 42.28 30.44 54.90
C LYS A 376 43.74 30.77 55.24
N GLY A 377 44.67 30.63 54.28
CA GLY A 377 46.10 30.95 54.46
C GLY A 377 46.47 32.43 54.33
N VAL A 378 45.52 33.32 53.98
CA VAL A 378 45.79 34.75 53.73
C VAL A 378 45.19 35.65 54.81
N ILE A 379 44.51 35.08 55.81
CA ILE A 379 43.64 35.84 56.72
C ILE A 379 44.27 36.14 58.10
N GLU A 380 45.49 35.68 58.39
CA GLU A 380 46.11 35.90 59.71
C GLU A 380 46.73 37.31 59.95
N ASP A 381 47.10 38.08 58.92
CA ASP A 381 47.87 39.34 59.11
C ASP A 381 47.12 40.66 58.94
N SER A 382 45.79 40.70 59.08
CA SER A 382 45.08 41.98 58.97
C SER A 382 43.87 42.00 59.89
N LYS A 383 44.06 42.36 61.16
CA LYS A 383 42.96 42.36 62.15
C LYS A 383 42.36 43.74 62.45
N LEU A 384 42.86 44.85 61.91
CA LEU A 384 42.33 46.18 62.27
C LEU A 384 41.59 46.96 61.17
N HIS A 385 41.79 46.67 59.87
CA HIS A 385 41.00 47.32 58.80
C HIS A 385 39.71 46.56 58.41
N LYS A 386 39.51 45.36 58.95
CA LYS A 386 38.47 44.42 58.51
C LYS A 386 37.05 44.73 58.96
N LEU A 387 36.80 45.62 59.94
CA LEU A 387 35.44 45.82 60.45
C LEU A 387 34.53 46.65 59.51
N ASN A 388 35.10 47.62 58.78
CA ASN A 388 34.33 48.51 57.88
C ASN A 388 34.29 48.05 56.40
N GLN A 389 35.19 47.16 55.97
CA GLN A 389 35.05 46.48 54.67
C GLN A 389 34.11 45.28 54.74
N LYS A 390 34.04 44.58 55.89
CA LYS A 390 33.08 43.48 56.11
C LYS A 390 31.64 43.90 55.83
N THR A 391 31.23 45.08 56.28
CA THR A 391 29.84 45.54 56.11
C THR A 391 29.47 45.79 54.65
N LYS A 392 30.41 46.22 53.80
CA LYS A 392 30.17 46.37 52.36
C LYS A 392 30.20 45.03 51.64
N GLU A 393 31.12 44.14 51.99
CA GLU A 393 31.18 42.78 51.44
C GLU A 393 29.94 41.96 51.83
N ASP A 394 29.47 42.08 53.07
CA ASP A 394 28.26 41.43 53.56
C ASP A 394 27.01 41.95 52.82
N GLN A 395 26.94 43.25 52.49
CA GLN A 395 25.85 43.79 51.67
C GLN A 395 25.88 43.27 50.23
N VAL A 396 27.06 43.15 49.61
CA VAL A 396 27.22 42.58 48.27
C VAL A 396 26.86 41.09 48.27
N TYR A 397 27.30 40.35 49.28
CA TYR A 397 26.99 38.94 49.44
C TYR A 397 25.49 38.71 49.69
N LYS A 398 24.85 39.55 50.51
CA LYS A 398 23.39 39.52 50.73
C LYS A 398 22.62 39.75 49.42
N LYS A 399 23.00 40.75 48.62
CA LYS A 399 22.40 40.99 47.29
C LYS A 399 22.63 39.83 46.32
N PHE A 400 23.81 39.20 46.37
CA PHE A 400 24.09 38.01 45.57
C PHE A 400 23.18 36.83 45.95
N LEU A 401 23.01 36.58 47.25
CA LEU A 401 22.10 35.53 47.74
C LEU A 401 20.64 35.81 47.39
N GLU A 402 20.19 37.07 47.48
CA GLU A 402 18.85 37.48 47.05
C GLU A 402 18.64 37.23 45.54
N ASN A 403 19.62 37.60 44.70
CA ASN A 403 19.57 37.31 43.26
C ASN A 403 19.56 35.81 42.96
N LEU A 404 20.36 35.01 43.69
CA LEU A 404 20.36 33.56 43.56
C LEU A 404 19.01 32.95 43.96
N ALA A 405 18.37 33.48 45.01
CA ALA A 405 17.04 33.05 45.43
C ALA A 405 15.96 33.42 44.40
N LEU A 406 16.04 34.62 43.81
CA LEU A 406 15.16 35.05 42.72
C LEU A 406 15.33 34.18 41.47
N GLU A 407 16.56 33.85 41.09
CA GLU A 407 16.84 32.97 39.95
C GLU A 407 16.30 31.56 40.20
N LYS A 408 16.46 31.01 41.41
CA LYS A 408 15.85 29.72 41.80
C LYS A 408 14.33 29.76 41.69
N ARG A 409 13.68 30.80 42.21
CA ARG A 409 12.21 30.98 42.11
C ARG A 409 11.74 31.09 40.66
N TYR A 410 12.47 31.85 39.83
CA TYR A 410 12.16 31.98 38.41
C TYR A 410 12.28 30.65 37.67
N ASN A 411 13.37 29.91 37.88
CA ASN A 411 13.58 28.60 37.28
C ASN A 411 12.54 27.57 37.74
N GLU A 412 12.12 27.63 39.01
CA GLU A 412 11.05 26.78 39.52
C GLU A 412 9.70 27.10 38.89
N LYS A 413 9.35 28.39 38.75
CA LYS A 413 8.14 28.83 38.05
C LYS A 413 8.12 28.35 36.60
N ARG A 414 9.24 28.51 35.89
CA ARG A 414 9.42 28.03 34.51
C ARG A 414 9.30 26.50 34.41
N ARG A 415 9.87 25.75 35.37
CA ARG A 415 9.74 24.29 35.44
C ARG A 415 8.29 23.87 35.63
N LYS A 416 7.54 24.51 36.54
CA LYS A 416 6.11 24.26 36.77
C LYS A 416 5.28 24.52 35.51
N GLU A 417 5.57 25.58 34.77
CA GLU A 417 4.89 25.90 33.52
C GLU A 417 5.18 24.88 32.40
N LEU A 418 6.44 24.44 32.27
CA LEU A 418 6.81 23.37 31.34
C LEU A 418 6.11 22.05 31.68
N LEU A 419 6.00 21.70 32.97
CA LEU A 419 5.28 20.52 33.43
C LEU A 419 3.78 20.61 33.06
N LYS A 420 3.15 21.76 33.29
CA LYS A 420 1.75 22.02 32.93
C LYS A 420 1.52 21.85 31.43
N ASN A 421 2.42 22.37 30.60
CA ASN A 421 2.36 22.22 29.14
C ASN A 421 2.60 20.78 28.69
N TYR A 422 3.47 20.04 29.38
CA TYR A 422 3.69 18.62 29.13
C TYR A 422 2.42 17.80 29.43
N HIS A 423 1.81 17.98 30.60
CA HIS A 423 0.55 17.30 30.96
C HIS A 423 -0.58 17.61 29.98
N LYS A 424 -0.73 18.87 29.53
CA LYS A 424 -1.70 19.22 28.47
C LYS A 424 -1.46 18.43 27.18
N LYS A 425 -0.20 18.22 26.78
CA LYS A 425 0.15 17.44 25.58
C LYS A 425 -0.13 15.95 25.77
N VAL A 426 0.18 15.40 26.95
CA VAL A 426 -0.10 13.99 27.29
C VAL A 426 -1.60 13.74 27.28
N ASN A 427 -2.40 14.56 27.97
CA ASN A 427 -3.86 14.40 28.01
C ASN A 427 -4.49 14.52 26.61
N LYS A 428 -3.99 15.44 25.77
CA LYS A 428 -4.43 15.56 24.37
C LYS A 428 -4.08 14.31 23.55
N ALA A 429 -2.93 13.69 23.80
CA ALA A 429 -2.53 12.45 23.13
C ALA A 429 -3.38 11.26 23.60
N GLU A 430 -3.69 11.16 24.89
CA GLU A 430 -4.59 10.14 25.43
C GLU A 430 -6.01 10.26 24.88
N TYR A 431 -6.54 11.49 24.78
CA TYR A 431 -7.84 11.72 24.17
C TYR A 431 -7.87 11.23 22.71
N ARG A 432 -6.87 11.58 21.90
CA ARG A 432 -6.73 11.09 20.53
C ARG A 432 -6.61 9.56 20.46
N LYS A 433 -5.92 8.94 21.40
CA LYS A 433 -5.80 7.48 21.49
C LYS A 433 -7.17 6.83 21.74
N LYS A 434 -7.98 7.40 22.65
CA LYS A 434 -9.36 6.94 22.91
C LYS A 434 -10.26 7.12 21.68
N GLU A 435 -10.16 8.25 21.00
CA GLU A 435 -10.91 8.54 19.77
C GLU A 435 -10.59 7.54 18.65
N ILE A 436 -9.30 7.28 18.40
CA ILE A 436 -8.86 6.26 17.41
C ILE A 436 -9.37 4.88 17.81
N HIS A 437 -9.34 4.53 19.10
CA HIS A 437 -9.84 3.25 19.57
C HIS A 437 -11.35 3.09 19.32
N GLN A 438 -12.15 4.13 19.57
CA GLN A 438 -13.58 4.15 19.27
C GLN A 438 -13.85 4.00 17.76
N GLN A 439 -13.07 4.67 16.90
CA GLN A 439 -13.17 4.51 15.45
C GLN A 439 -12.87 3.08 15.00
N ILE A 440 -11.86 2.43 15.60
CA ILE A 440 -11.54 1.01 15.32
C ILE A 440 -12.70 0.10 15.73
N ILE A 441 -13.31 0.33 16.89
CA ILE A 441 -14.48 -0.46 17.34
C ILE A 441 -15.65 -0.27 16.37
N ALA A 442 -15.96 0.96 15.97
CA ALA A 442 -17.01 1.25 15.00
C ALA A 442 -16.76 0.54 13.67
N ARG A 443 -15.54 0.61 13.14
CA ARG A 443 -15.17 -0.05 11.88
C ARG A 443 -15.24 -1.58 11.96
N LYS A 444 -14.95 -2.16 13.13
CA LYS A 444 -15.11 -3.60 13.36
C LYS A 444 -16.58 -4.02 13.29
N LYS A 445 -17.48 -3.25 13.92
CA LYS A 445 -18.93 -3.50 13.85
C LYS A 445 -19.46 -3.41 12.41
N GLU A 446 -19.02 -2.40 11.66
CA GLU A 446 -19.38 -2.25 10.24
C GLU A 446 -18.91 -3.44 9.39
N LEU A 447 -17.67 -3.90 9.58
CA LEU A 447 -17.15 -5.09 8.89
C LEU A 447 -17.89 -6.37 9.27
N GLU A 448 -18.34 -6.48 10.51
CA GLU A 448 -19.14 -7.61 10.97
C GLU A 448 -20.54 -7.60 10.36
N GLN A 449 -21.16 -6.42 10.25
CA GLN A 449 -22.42 -6.24 9.53
C GLN A 449 -22.29 -6.65 8.05
N ILE A 450 -21.25 -6.17 7.34
CA ILE A 450 -20.99 -6.56 5.95
C ILE A 450 -20.81 -8.09 5.82
N ARG A 451 -20.16 -8.75 6.79
CA ARG A 451 -20.01 -10.21 6.78
C ARG A 451 -21.36 -10.92 6.95
N MET A 452 -22.24 -10.39 7.80
CA MET A 452 -23.59 -10.93 7.98
C MET A 452 -24.44 -10.75 6.71
N GLU A 453 -24.39 -9.58 6.08
CA GLU A 453 -25.07 -9.32 4.81
C GLU A 453 -24.59 -10.26 3.70
N ASN A 454 -23.28 -10.47 3.55
CA ASN A 454 -22.73 -11.43 2.60
C ASN A 454 -23.15 -12.88 2.87
N ARG A 455 -23.33 -13.28 4.14
CA ARG A 455 -23.86 -14.61 4.48
C ARG A 455 -25.32 -14.75 4.05
N ILE A 456 -26.13 -13.74 4.30
CA ILE A 456 -27.53 -13.69 3.87
C ILE A 456 -27.62 -13.75 2.34
N GLU A 457 -26.80 -12.96 1.63
CA GLU A 457 -26.80 -12.97 0.17
C GLU A 457 -26.37 -14.33 -0.40
N ASN A 458 -25.34 -14.96 0.18
CA ASN A 458 -24.92 -16.30 -0.22
C ASN A 458 -26.03 -17.34 0.02
N HIS A 459 -26.74 -17.26 1.15
CA HIS A 459 -27.90 -18.13 1.40
C HIS A 459 -28.98 -17.96 0.33
N LYS A 460 -29.34 -16.70 0.00
CA LYS A 460 -30.29 -16.39 -1.08
C LYS A 460 -29.83 -16.92 -2.45
N ARG A 461 -28.53 -16.87 -2.74
CA ARG A 461 -27.96 -17.45 -3.98
C ARG A 461 -28.11 -18.96 -4.02
N GLU A 462 -27.87 -19.65 -2.90
CA GLU A 462 -28.07 -21.11 -2.82
C GLU A 462 -29.55 -21.49 -2.93
N GLU A 463 -30.47 -20.73 -2.31
CA GLU A 463 -31.91 -20.91 -2.51
C GLU A 463 -32.33 -20.77 -3.98
N ARG A 464 -31.84 -19.73 -4.67
CA ARG A 464 -32.08 -19.54 -6.11
C ARG A 464 -31.57 -20.72 -6.93
N LYS A 465 -30.35 -21.21 -6.64
CA LYS A 465 -29.80 -22.40 -7.31
C LYS A 465 -30.67 -23.64 -7.09
N MET A 466 -31.19 -23.83 -5.87
CA MET A 466 -32.09 -24.94 -5.57
C MET A 466 -33.43 -24.81 -6.31
N MET A 467 -33.99 -23.60 -6.43
CA MET A 467 -35.19 -23.36 -7.24
C MET A 467 -34.95 -23.62 -8.73
N LEU A 468 -33.83 -23.14 -9.28
CA LEU A 468 -33.43 -23.43 -10.67
C LEU A 468 -33.29 -24.94 -10.92
N LYS A 469 -32.69 -25.69 -9.98
CA LYS A 469 -32.64 -27.15 -10.06
C LYS A 469 -34.04 -27.79 -10.06
N LYS A 470 -34.97 -27.31 -9.24
CA LYS A 470 -36.36 -27.80 -9.25
C LYS A 470 -37.07 -27.51 -10.58
N LEU A 471 -36.91 -26.29 -11.10
CA LEU A 471 -37.50 -25.89 -12.39
C LEU A 471 -36.95 -26.74 -13.55
N THR A 472 -35.64 -26.97 -13.60
CA THR A 472 -35.04 -27.84 -14.63
C THR A 472 -35.48 -29.30 -14.54
N VAL A 473 -35.85 -29.80 -13.35
CA VAL A 473 -36.47 -31.13 -13.22
C VAL A 473 -37.88 -31.12 -13.80
N ILE A 474 -38.69 -30.13 -13.44
CA ILE A 474 -40.07 -29.96 -13.98
C ILE A 474 -40.04 -29.85 -15.50
N GLU A 475 -39.14 -29.02 -16.06
CA GLU A 475 -38.96 -28.85 -17.50
C GLU A 475 -38.65 -30.18 -18.20
N LYS A 476 -37.75 -31.00 -17.63
CA LYS A 476 -37.43 -32.33 -18.15
C LYS A 476 -38.61 -33.30 -18.06
N ASP A 477 -39.45 -33.18 -17.05
CA ASP A 477 -40.64 -34.02 -16.90
C ASP A 477 -41.72 -33.62 -17.90
N VAL A 478 -41.96 -32.30 -18.07
CA VAL A 478 -42.85 -31.77 -19.12
C VAL A 478 -42.39 -32.21 -20.50
N LEU A 479 -41.10 -32.07 -20.83
CA LEU A 479 -40.56 -32.54 -22.11
C LEU A 479 -40.70 -34.06 -22.31
N ARG A 480 -40.61 -34.85 -21.24
CA ARG A 480 -40.85 -36.30 -21.29
C ARG A 480 -42.32 -36.63 -21.53
N ASP A 481 -43.24 -35.86 -20.97
CA ASP A 481 -44.68 -36.09 -21.16
C ASP A 481 -45.18 -35.59 -22.51
N THR A 482 -44.67 -34.47 -23.02
CA THR A 482 -45.02 -33.96 -24.36
C THR A 482 -44.39 -34.74 -25.50
N SER A 483 -43.27 -35.45 -25.28
CA SER A 483 -42.65 -36.30 -26.31
C SER A 483 -43.28 -37.69 -26.47
N LYS A 484 -44.10 -38.15 -25.51
CA LYS A 484 -44.85 -39.42 -25.61
C LYS A 484 -45.79 -39.51 -26.84
N PRO A 485 -46.61 -38.51 -27.18
CA PRO A 485 -47.46 -38.57 -28.37
C PRO A 485 -46.66 -38.59 -29.68
N PHE A 486 -45.52 -37.91 -29.75
CA PHE A 486 -44.64 -37.91 -30.94
C PHE A 486 -44.01 -39.30 -31.21
N LEU A 487 -43.65 -40.04 -30.15
CA LEU A 487 -43.16 -41.41 -30.30
C LEU A 487 -44.27 -42.38 -30.76
N GLN A 488 -45.53 -42.05 -30.47
CA GLN A 488 -46.69 -42.84 -30.90
C GLN A 488 -46.99 -42.59 -32.38
N THR A 489 -46.87 -41.35 -32.86
CA THR A 489 -46.99 -41.02 -34.30
C THR A 489 -45.86 -41.63 -35.12
N ASP A 490 -44.63 -41.67 -34.61
CA ASP A 490 -43.51 -42.34 -35.30
C ASP A 490 -43.73 -43.84 -35.41
N LYS A 491 -44.30 -44.48 -34.39
CA LYS A 491 -44.65 -45.90 -34.43
C LYS A 491 -45.76 -46.16 -35.45
N ILE A 492 -46.80 -45.34 -35.46
CA ILE A 492 -47.89 -45.41 -36.45
C ILE A 492 -47.36 -45.20 -37.88
N ASN A 493 -46.49 -44.21 -38.09
CA ASN A 493 -45.89 -43.92 -39.39
C ASN A 493 -45.00 -45.08 -39.87
N LYS A 494 -44.25 -45.70 -38.95
CA LYS A 494 -43.41 -46.86 -39.25
C LYS A 494 -44.24 -48.11 -39.57
N ASP A 495 -45.34 -48.32 -38.86
CA ASP A 495 -46.29 -49.41 -39.13
C ASP A 495 -47.03 -49.18 -40.46
N LEU A 496 -47.43 -47.95 -40.77
CA LEU A 496 -47.97 -47.55 -42.08
C LEU A 496 -46.96 -47.78 -43.20
N LEU A 497 -45.68 -47.47 -42.99
CA LEU A 497 -44.62 -47.74 -43.96
C LEU A 497 -44.46 -49.25 -44.20
N ASN A 498 -44.49 -50.05 -43.14
CA ASN A 498 -44.42 -51.51 -43.23
C ASN A 498 -45.65 -52.10 -43.94
N ILE A 499 -46.84 -51.55 -43.71
CA ILE A 499 -48.06 -51.93 -44.43
C ILE A 499 -47.94 -51.56 -45.92
N LYS A 500 -47.46 -50.35 -46.24
CA LYS A 500 -47.16 -49.95 -47.62
C LYS A 500 -46.17 -50.90 -48.28
N HIS A 501 -45.10 -51.30 -47.60
CA HIS A 501 -44.13 -52.27 -48.12
C HIS A 501 -44.72 -53.66 -48.33
N LYS A 502 -45.52 -54.18 -47.39
CA LYS A 502 -46.23 -55.47 -47.53
C LYS A 502 -47.23 -55.44 -48.69
N ASN A 503 -47.95 -54.34 -48.86
CA ASN A 503 -48.87 -54.16 -49.99
C ASN A 503 -48.11 -54.00 -51.31
N ARG A 504 -46.94 -53.36 -51.33
CA ARG A 504 -46.06 -53.31 -52.51
C ARG A 504 -45.60 -54.70 -52.94
N HIS A 505 -45.29 -55.60 -52.01
CA HIS A 505 -44.97 -56.99 -52.33
C HIS A 505 -46.18 -57.79 -52.82
N ARG A 506 -47.38 -57.55 -52.29
CA ARG A 506 -48.61 -58.15 -52.83
C ARG A 506 -48.91 -57.68 -54.25
N VAL A 507 -48.81 -56.37 -54.51
CA VAL A 507 -49.02 -55.78 -55.85
C VAL A 507 -47.92 -56.20 -56.82
N SER A 508 -46.67 -56.32 -56.37
CA SER A 508 -45.58 -56.89 -57.18
C SER A 508 -45.82 -58.35 -57.55
N SER A 509 -46.39 -59.15 -56.63
CA SER A 509 -46.71 -60.57 -56.90
C SER A 509 -47.88 -60.74 -57.87
N THR A 510 -48.85 -59.81 -57.90
CA THR A 510 -49.92 -59.80 -58.90
C THR A 510 -49.44 -59.24 -60.24
N ILE A 511 -48.55 -58.25 -60.27
CA ILE A 511 -47.94 -57.76 -61.52
C ILE A 511 -47.06 -58.82 -62.17
N SER A 512 -46.28 -59.59 -61.39
CA SER A 512 -45.51 -60.72 -61.92
C SER A 512 -46.39 -61.86 -62.44
N LYS A 513 -47.62 -62.03 -61.94
CA LYS A 513 -48.61 -62.98 -62.50
C LYS A 513 -49.34 -62.47 -63.75
N VAL A 514 -49.29 -61.16 -64.03
CA VAL A 514 -49.85 -60.56 -65.25
C VAL A 514 -48.81 -60.47 -66.38
N GLN A 515 -47.52 -60.60 -66.06
CA GLN A 515 -46.43 -60.59 -67.05
C GLN A 515 -46.22 -61.92 -67.79
N THR A 516 -46.94 -62.99 -67.43
CA THR A 516 -46.97 -64.26 -68.18
C THR A 516 -48.24 -64.46 -69.00
N ALA A 517 -49.10 -63.44 -69.12
CA ALA A 517 -50.23 -63.45 -70.05
C ALA A 517 -49.91 -62.67 -71.33
N GLU A 518 -50.26 -63.29 -72.46
CA GLU A 518 -50.01 -62.93 -73.86
C GLU A 518 -50.04 -61.43 -74.24
N PRO A 519 -49.30 -61.03 -75.28
CA PRO A 519 -49.09 -59.62 -75.67
C PRO A 519 -50.30 -58.89 -76.26
N MET A 520 -51.50 -59.48 -76.32
CA MET A 520 -52.70 -58.82 -76.85
C MET A 520 -53.65 -58.33 -75.75
N LYS A 521 -53.25 -57.31 -74.98
CA LYS A 521 -54.18 -56.49 -74.17
C LYS A 521 -53.58 -55.22 -73.54
N ARG A 522 -52.39 -54.76 -73.98
CA ARG A 522 -51.74 -53.55 -73.42
C ARG A 522 -52.47 -52.23 -73.71
N ASP A 523 -53.26 -52.15 -74.78
CA ASP A 523 -53.93 -50.89 -75.15
C ASP A 523 -55.25 -50.62 -74.42
N LYS A 524 -55.92 -51.64 -73.87
CA LYS A 524 -57.13 -51.44 -73.05
C LYS A 524 -56.80 -50.97 -71.63
N ILE A 525 -55.63 -51.33 -71.08
CA ILE A 525 -55.22 -50.95 -69.72
C ILE A 525 -54.73 -49.48 -69.67
N LYS A 526 -54.07 -48.98 -70.71
CA LYS A 526 -53.66 -47.56 -70.80
C LYS A 526 -54.86 -46.58 -70.84
N LYS A 527 -56.00 -46.99 -71.40
CA LYS A 527 -57.23 -46.18 -71.42
C LYS A 527 -57.97 -46.14 -70.08
N ILE A 528 -57.78 -47.14 -69.22
CA ILE A 528 -58.43 -47.20 -67.89
C ILE A 528 -57.63 -46.41 -66.85
N VAL A 529 -56.29 -46.47 -66.88
CA VAL A 529 -55.43 -45.72 -65.94
C VAL A 529 -55.57 -44.20 -66.13
N LYS A 530 -55.86 -43.72 -67.34
CA LYS A 530 -56.11 -42.29 -67.64
C LYS A 530 -57.47 -41.77 -67.15
N LYS A 531 -58.40 -42.66 -66.73
CA LYS A 531 -59.73 -42.29 -66.21
C LYS A 531 -59.82 -42.28 -64.69
N VAL A 532 -58.85 -42.84 -63.97
CA VAL A 532 -58.97 -43.11 -62.51
C VAL A 532 -58.14 -42.17 -61.63
N ALA A 533 -57.26 -41.33 -62.19
CA ALA A 533 -56.50 -40.36 -61.39
C ALA A 533 -56.15 -39.08 -62.17
N PRO A 534 -57.05 -38.08 -62.22
CA PRO A 534 -56.75 -36.76 -62.78
C PRO A 534 -56.04 -35.79 -61.80
N GLU A 535 -55.85 -36.13 -60.52
CA GLU A 535 -55.47 -35.16 -59.46
C GLU A 535 -54.02 -35.23 -58.95
N LEU A 536 -53.10 -35.91 -59.65
CA LEU A 536 -51.67 -35.77 -59.33
C LEU A 536 -51.10 -34.54 -60.06
N GLN A 537 -51.53 -33.36 -59.62
CA GLN A 537 -50.82 -32.11 -59.89
C GLN A 537 -49.62 -32.02 -58.93
N VAL A 538 -48.48 -31.75 -59.55
CA VAL A 538 -47.19 -31.51 -58.91
C VAL A 538 -47.25 -30.09 -58.34
N GLU A 539 -47.32 -29.95 -57.02
CA GLU A 539 -47.03 -28.66 -56.36
C GLU A 539 -45.53 -28.43 -56.37
N GLU A 540 -45.11 -27.36 -57.03
CA GLU A 540 -43.76 -26.79 -56.98
C GLU A 540 -43.44 -26.35 -55.56
N PHE A 541 -42.33 -26.85 -55.02
CA PHE A 541 -41.70 -26.33 -53.82
C PHE A 541 -41.16 -24.93 -54.13
N VAL A 542 -41.68 -23.92 -53.42
CA VAL A 542 -41.10 -22.57 -53.37
C VAL A 542 -40.11 -22.52 -52.21
N ASP A 543 -38.89 -22.10 -52.51
CA ASP A 543 -37.81 -21.84 -51.56
C ASP A 543 -38.06 -20.54 -50.79
N ASP A 544 -38.50 -20.64 -49.53
CA ASP A 544 -38.52 -19.51 -48.59
C ASP A 544 -37.29 -19.55 -47.67
N ASP A 545 -36.16 -19.10 -48.22
CA ASP A 545 -35.01 -18.63 -47.46
C ASP A 545 -35.14 -17.11 -47.28
N LYS A 546 -35.63 -16.64 -46.12
CA LYS A 546 -35.31 -15.30 -45.59
C LYS A 546 -35.80 -15.07 -44.16
N GLU A 547 -34.94 -14.35 -43.43
CA GLU A 547 -35.20 -13.57 -42.22
C GLU A 547 -35.38 -14.32 -40.88
N GLU A 548 -34.28 -14.43 -40.12
CA GLU A 548 -34.24 -13.95 -38.73
C GLU A 548 -32.80 -13.96 -38.18
N LYS A 549 -32.16 -12.79 -38.15
CA LYS A 549 -30.96 -12.50 -37.34
C LYS A 549 -30.93 -11.02 -37.00
N LYS A 550 -31.63 -10.60 -35.95
CA LYS A 550 -31.29 -9.46 -35.10
C LYS A 550 -31.94 -9.67 -33.75
N GLU A 551 -31.12 -9.76 -32.70
CA GLU A 551 -31.33 -9.34 -31.31
C GLU A 551 -30.56 -10.25 -30.38
N GLU A 552 -29.29 -9.92 -30.16
CA GLU A 552 -28.55 -10.31 -28.95
C GLU A 552 -27.29 -9.44 -28.87
N ASP A 553 -27.50 -8.19 -28.45
CA ASP A 553 -26.45 -7.32 -27.89
C ASP A 553 -27.15 -6.28 -27.02
N ASN A 554 -27.56 -6.70 -25.81
CA ASN A 554 -27.71 -5.86 -24.61
C ASN A 554 -28.17 -6.74 -23.43
N GLU A 555 -27.22 -7.25 -22.64
CA GLU A 555 -27.32 -7.35 -21.17
C GLU A 555 -25.95 -7.52 -20.50
#